data_AF-A0A2T6ZLE0-F1
#
_entry.id   AF-A0A2T6ZLE0-F1
#
_cell.length_a   1.000
_cell.length_b   1.000
_cell.length_c   1.000
_cell.angle_alpha   90.00
_cell.angle_beta   90.00
_cell.angle_gamma   90.00
#
_symmetry.space_group_name_H-M   'P 1'
#
loop_
_entity.id
_entity.type
_entity.pdbx_description
1 polymer ?
#
loop_
_entity_poly.entity_id
_entity_poly.type
_entity_poly.pdbx_seq_one_letter_code
_entity_poly.pdbx_strand_id
1 'polypeptide(L)'
;RRPPPPGAAPGEVATDYNQATGLERLEILGKIEGIDIFDMKPLDASRRGTLDNPIVLQSFGKERYLGCTGCPADSHTTIWLTISKDRPIERCPECGSVYKMEFVGAEEEHHGHDDRGFYLFFPSPPFSI
;
A
#
# COMPACT_ATOMS: atom_id res chain seq x y z
N ARG A 1 -5.40 -8.23 20.08
CA ARG A 1 -5.47 -6.81 20.53
C ARG A 1 -4.10 -6.45 21.11
N ARG A 2 -3.42 -5.43 20.58
CA ARG A 2 -2.09 -5.01 21.07
C ARG A 2 -2.27 -4.32 22.45
N PRO A 3 -1.42 -4.58 23.46
CA PRO A 3 -1.58 -3.98 24.78
C PRO A 3 -1.40 -2.44 24.72
N PRO A 4 -2.09 -1.69 25.59
CA PRO A 4 -1.95 -0.23 25.67
C PRO A 4 -0.52 0.17 26.07
N PRO A 5 -0.11 1.42 25.77
CA PRO A 5 1.18 1.93 26.21
C PRO A 5 1.31 1.92 27.74
N PRO A 6 2.52 1.71 28.30
CA PRO A 6 2.74 1.86 29.72
C PRO A 6 2.63 3.35 30.10
N GLY A 7 1.86 3.66 31.15
CA GLY A 7 1.74 5.04 31.65
C GLY A 7 3.03 5.54 32.30
N ALA A 8 3.30 6.84 32.17
CA ALA A 8 4.43 7.49 32.85
C ALA A 8 4.20 7.58 34.37
N ALA A 9 5.29 7.60 35.15
CA ALA A 9 5.21 7.78 36.60
C ALA A 9 4.77 9.21 36.97
N PRO A 10 4.08 9.41 38.11
CA PRO A 10 3.70 10.75 38.56
C PRO A 10 4.94 11.66 38.76
N GLY A 11 4.93 12.85 38.14
CA GLY A 11 6.00 13.83 38.24
C GLY A 11 7.09 13.73 37.16
N GLU A 12 7.04 12.73 36.27
CA GLU A 12 7.93 12.60 35.12
C GLU A 12 7.27 13.14 33.84
N VAL A 13 8.07 13.72 32.93
CA VAL A 13 7.61 14.08 31.58
C VAL A 13 7.49 12.80 30.76
N ALA A 14 6.30 12.53 30.24
CA ALA A 14 6.06 11.33 29.45
C ALA A 14 6.87 11.36 28.13
N THR A 15 7.44 10.23 27.78
CA THR A 15 8.08 10.00 26.48
C THR A 15 7.05 9.52 25.45
N ASP A 16 7.38 9.64 24.17
CA ASP A 16 6.52 9.17 23.08
C ASP A 16 6.17 7.67 23.21
N TYR A 17 7.07 6.87 23.78
CA TYR A 17 6.81 5.45 24.06
C TYR A 17 5.65 5.23 25.06
N ASN A 18 5.50 6.13 26.04
CA ASN A 18 4.56 6.02 27.15
C ASN A 18 3.17 6.57 26.81
N GLN A 19 3.07 7.52 25.88
CA GLN A 19 1.80 8.21 25.58
C GLN A 19 1.34 8.13 24.12
N ALA A 20 2.18 7.66 23.19
CA ALA A 20 1.73 7.48 21.81
C ALA A 20 0.61 6.44 21.71
N THR A 21 -0.37 6.71 20.86
CA THR A 21 -1.49 5.82 20.58
C THR A 21 -1.70 5.66 19.07
N GLY A 22 -2.50 4.67 18.65
CA GLY A 22 -2.85 4.49 17.24
C GLY A 22 -1.66 4.25 16.31
N LEU A 23 -1.63 4.97 15.18
CA LEU A 23 -0.59 4.84 14.15
C LEU A 23 0.76 5.39 14.60
N GLU A 24 0.78 6.45 15.40
CA GLU A 24 1.99 7.02 15.98
C GLU A 24 2.72 5.97 16.82
N ARG A 25 1.99 5.25 17.68
CA ARG A 25 2.56 4.15 18.46
C ARG A 25 3.11 3.04 17.56
N LEU A 26 2.40 2.70 16.50
CA LEU A 26 2.81 1.68 15.55
C LEU A 26 4.14 2.07 14.89
N GLU A 27 4.27 3.32 14.44
CA GLU A 27 5.49 3.85 13.85
C GLU A 27 6.66 3.83 14.84
N ILE A 28 6.46 4.28 16.08
CA ILE A 28 7.49 4.31 17.12
C ILE A 28 7.97 2.89 17.45
N LEU A 29 7.06 1.94 17.61
CA LEU A 29 7.43 0.54 17.87
C LEU A 29 8.20 -0.06 16.68
N GLY A 30 7.78 0.22 15.44
CA GLY A 30 8.52 -0.19 14.25
C GLY A 30 9.93 0.37 14.23
N LYS A 31 10.09 1.67 14.49
CA LYS A 31 11.40 2.34 14.57
C LYS A 31 12.29 1.74 15.66
N ILE A 32 11.75 1.37 16.82
CA ILE A 32 12.49 0.69 17.90
C ILE A 32 12.98 -0.69 17.45
N GLU A 33 12.17 -1.43 16.69
CA GLU A 33 12.53 -2.72 16.09
C GLU A 33 13.42 -2.60 14.83
N GLY A 34 13.68 -1.37 14.37
CA GLY A 34 14.44 -1.09 13.14
C GLY A 34 13.67 -1.36 11.85
N ILE A 35 12.33 -1.48 11.92
CA ILE A 35 11.44 -1.73 10.80
C ILE A 35 10.70 -0.44 10.42
N ASP A 36 10.90 0.05 9.20
CA ASP A 36 10.08 1.14 8.65
C ASP A 36 8.76 0.58 8.10
N ILE A 37 7.67 0.77 8.84
CA ILE A 37 6.38 0.15 8.54
C ILE A 37 5.68 0.82 7.35
N PHE A 38 6.01 2.08 7.04
CA PHE A 38 5.35 2.83 5.97
C PHE A 38 6.13 2.84 4.64
N ASP A 39 7.27 2.13 4.59
CA ASP A 39 8.12 1.99 3.40
C ASP A 39 8.35 3.32 2.66
N MET A 40 9.18 4.19 3.26
CA MET A 40 9.52 5.49 2.68
C MET A 40 10.64 5.42 1.63
N LYS A 41 10.99 4.22 1.16
CA LYS A 41 12.09 4.04 0.19
C LYS A 41 11.65 4.48 -1.21
N PRO A 42 12.54 5.13 -1.98
CA PRO A 42 12.26 5.43 -3.37
C PRO A 42 12.25 4.15 -4.20
N LEU A 43 11.78 4.27 -5.44
CA LEU A 43 11.86 3.21 -6.44
C LEU A 43 13.31 2.77 -6.64
N ASP A 44 13.54 1.46 -6.70
CA ASP A 44 14.87 0.91 -6.98
C ASP A 44 15.33 1.29 -8.41
N ALA A 45 16.34 2.15 -8.47
CA ALA A 45 16.96 2.63 -9.70
C ALA A 45 18.40 2.08 -9.88
N SER A 46 18.79 1.08 -9.09
CA SER A 46 20.13 0.46 -9.17
C SER A 46 20.34 -0.34 -10.46
N ARG A 47 19.25 -0.87 -11.04
CA ARG A 47 19.25 -1.67 -12.26
C ARG A 47 18.04 -1.35 -13.13
N ARG A 48 18.18 -1.64 -14.42
CA ARG A 48 17.05 -1.63 -15.36
C ARG A 48 16.28 -2.95 -15.25
N GLY A 49 14.98 -2.88 -15.00
CA GLY A 49 14.11 -4.07 -15.02
C GLY A 49 13.96 -4.61 -16.44
N THR A 50 14.10 -5.93 -16.62
CA THR A 50 13.79 -6.64 -17.87
C THR A 50 12.52 -7.48 -17.72
N LEU A 51 12.01 -8.09 -18.80
CA LEU A 51 10.84 -8.97 -18.71
C LEU A 51 11.13 -10.22 -17.86
N ASP A 52 12.35 -10.77 -17.99
CA ASP A 52 12.78 -11.94 -17.21
C ASP A 52 13.13 -11.57 -15.76
N ASN A 53 13.62 -10.35 -15.52
CA ASN A 53 13.99 -9.86 -14.20
C ASN A 53 13.42 -8.43 -13.97
N PRO A 54 12.11 -8.30 -13.71
CA PRO A 54 11.48 -7.00 -13.49
C PRO A 54 11.85 -6.42 -12.12
N ILE A 55 11.61 -5.12 -11.93
CA ILE A 55 11.65 -4.49 -10.61
C ILE A 55 10.32 -4.82 -9.91
N VAL A 56 10.38 -5.60 -8.84
CA VAL A 56 9.19 -6.06 -8.11
C VAL A 56 8.79 -5.00 -7.09
N LEU A 57 7.50 -4.66 -7.07
CA LEU A 57 6.90 -3.68 -6.18
C LEU A 57 5.74 -4.32 -5.44
N GLN A 58 5.73 -4.18 -4.13
CA GLN A 58 4.61 -4.64 -3.32
C GLN A 58 3.49 -3.60 -3.32
N SER A 59 2.23 -4.02 -3.31
CA SER A 59 1.10 -3.11 -3.17
C SER A 59 0.02 -3.74 -2.29
N PHE A 60 -0.54 -2.92 -1.39
CA PHE A 60 -1.71 -3.28 -0.58
C PHE A 60 -3.04 -2.98 -1.27
N GLY A 61 -3.05 -2.05 -2.23
CA GLY A 61 -4.23 -1.71 -3.05
C GLY A 61 -4.23 -2.43 -4.39
N LYS A 62 -5.39 -2.45 -5.06
CA LYS A 62 -5.55 -2.99 -6.43
C LYS A 62 -4.70 -2.28 -7.46
N GLU A 63 -4.38 -1.00 -7.24
CA GLU A 63 -3.59 -0.17 -8.14
C GLU A 63 -2.49 0.54 -7.34
N ARG A 64 -1.32 0.75 -7.98
CA ARG A 64 -0.20 1.50 -7.43
C ARG A 64 0.38 2.42 -8.50
N TYR A 65 0.70 3.65 -8.10
CA TYR A 65 1.42 4.59 -8.94
C TYR A 65 2.92 4.48 -8.68
N LEU A 66 3.69 4.60 -9.75
CA LEU A 66 5.15 4.60 -9.71
C LEU A 66 5.71 5.71 -10.59
N GLY A 67 6.72 6.41 -10.08
CA GLY A 67 7.43 7.47 -10.79
C GLY A 67 8.80 6.95 -11.25
N CYS A 68 8.95 6.70 -12.53
CA CYS A 68 10.22 6.29 -13.11
C CYS A 68 11.05 7.53 -13.51
N THR A 69 12.23 7.69 -12.91
CA THR A 69 13.24 8.70 -13.32
C THR A 69 14.41 8.09 -14.12
N GLY A 70 14.36 6.78 -14.33
CA GLY A 70 15.29 6.01 -15.16
C GLY A 70 16.37 5.28 -14.37
N CYS A 71 17.33 4.70 -15.09
CA CYS A 71 18.44 3.93 -14.53
C CYS A 71 19.72 4.25 -15.32
N PRO A 72 20.71 4.96 -14.75
CA PRO A 72 20.78 5.45 -13.36
C PRO A 72 19.67 6.44 -12.98
N ALA A 73 19.43 6.64 -11.68
CA ALA A 73 18.39 7.57 -11.20
C ALA A 73 18.54 8.96 -11.83
N ASP A 74 17.41 9.59 -12.17
CA ASP A 74 17.32 10.91 -12.84
C ASP A 74 17.96 10.99 -14.23
N SER A 75 18.14 9.85 -14.91
CA SER A 75 18.57 9.83 -16.32
C SER A 75 17.53 10.45 -17.28
N HIS A 76 16.26 10.52 -16.87
CA HIS A 76 15.19 11.14 -17.65
C HIS A 76 14.11 11.77 -16.77
N THR A 77 13.16 12.49 -17.38
CA THR A 77 12.09 13.17 -16.64
C THR A 77 11.17 12.16 -15.96
N THR A 78 10.56 12.51 -14.82
CA THR A 78 9.68 11.61 -14.09
C THR A 78 8.48 11.21 -14.95
N ILE A 79 8.40 9.93 -15.29
CA ILE A 79 7.24 9.35 -15.96
C ILE A 79 6.42 8.59 -14.94
N TRP A 80 5.16 8.98 -14.80
CA TRP A 80 4.20 8.31 -13.94
C TRP A 80 3.55 7.15 -14.68
N LEU A 81 3.59 6.00 -14.03
CA LEU A 81 3.03 4.74 -14.52
C LEU A 81 2.04 4.22 -13.49
N THR A 82 0.98 3.58 -13.97
CA THR A 82 -0.05 2.97 -13.12
C THR A 82 -0.01 1.46 -13.34
N ILE A 83 0.18 0.71 -12.27
CA ILE A 83 0.18 -0.75 -12.30
C ILE A 83 -1.00 -1.26 -11.48
N SER A 84 -1.70 -2.28 -11.98
CA SER A 84 -2.90 -2.80 -11.33
C SER A 84 -2.82 -4.32 -11.17
N LYS A 85 -3.69 -4.89 -10.34
CA LYS A 85 -3.81 -6.34 -10.19
C LYS A 85 -4.14 -7.04 -11.52
N ASP A 86 -4.98 -6.42 -12.35
CA ASP A 86 -5.36 -6.95 -13.66
C ASP A 86 -4.26 -6.80 -14.71
N ARG A 87 -3.45 -5.75 -14.59
CA ARG A 87 -2.26 -5.50 -15.43
C ARG A 87 -1.02 -5.32 -14.55
N PRO A 88 -0.47 -6.43 -14.02
CA PRO A 88 0.58 -6.38 -12.99
C PRO A 88 1.97 -6.14 -13.57
N ILE A 89 2.09 -5.84 -14.86
CA ILE A 89 3.37 -5.55 -15.53
C ILE A 89 3.21 -4.26 -16.34
N GLU A 90 4.11 -3.31 -16.09
CA GLU A 90 4.18 -2.04 -16.82
C GLU A 90 5.61 -1.76 -17.29
N ARG A 91 5.74 -1.08 -18.43
CA ARG A 91 7.05 -0.71 -18.98
C ARG A 91 7.14 0.80 -19.12
N CYS A 92 8.24 1.37 -18.66
CA CYS A 92 8.52 2.78 -18.91
C CYS A 92 8.76 3.02 -20.42
N PRO A 93 8.06 3.96 -21.06
CA PRO A 93 8.20 4.21 -22.49
C PRO A 93 9.55 4.86 -22.87
N GLU A 94 10.28 5.44 -21.91
CA GLU A 94 11.55 6.12 -22.16
C GLU A 94 12.76 5.21 -21.90
N CYS A 95 12.92 4.72 -20.67
CA CYS A 95 14.08 3.87 -20.32
C CYS A 95 13.86 2.36 -20.54
N GLY A 96 12.62 1.94 -20.84
CA GLY A 96 12.27 0.53 -21.06
C GLY A 96 12.28 -0.35 -19.80
N SER A 97 12.47 0.23 -18.61
CA SER A 97 12.41 -0.50 -17.33
C SER A 97 11.07 -1.19 -17.15
N VAL A 98 11.11 -2.46 -16.80
CA VAL A 98 9.92 -3.28 -16.51
C VAL A 98 9.67 -3.32 -15.00
N TYR A 99 8.45 -3.01 -14.62
CA TYR A 99 7.96 -3.09 -13.24
C TYR A 99 6.91 -4.19 -13.12
N LYS A 100 6.96 -4.95 -12.03
CA LYS A 100 5.98 -5.98 -11.72
C LYS A 100 5.38 -5.73 -10.33
N MET A 101 4.05 -5.70 -10.25
CA MET A 101 3.33 -5.57 -9.00
C MET A 101 3.11 -6.94 -8.35
N GLU A 102 3.36 -7.01 -7.06
CA GLU A 102 2.98 -8.10 -6.16
C GLU A 102 1.93 -7.59 -5.19
N PHE A 103 0.75 -8.19 -5.21
CA PHE A 103 -0.34 -7.81 -4.32
C PHE A 103 -0.16 -8.49 -2.96
N VAL A 104 -0.07 -7.70 -1.89
CA VAL A 104 0.12 -8.15 -0.50
C VAL A 104 -1.07 -7.76 0.40
N GLY A 105 -2.15 -7.24 -0.19
CA GLY A 105 -3.38 -6.89 0.51
C GLY A 105 -4.27 -8.09 0.85
N ALA A 106 -5.27 -7.87 1.70
CA ALA A 106 -6.32 -8.85 1.94
C ALA A 106 -7.20 -9.01 0.69
N GLU A 107 -7.61 -10.25 0.37
CA GLU A 107 -8.43 -10.52 -0.82
C GLU A 107 -9.87 -10.01 -0.72
N GLU A 108 -10.38 -9.80 0.50
CA GLU A 108 -11.72 -9.28 0.76
C GLU A 108 -11.75 -7.75 0.83
N GLU A 109 -12.39 -7.13 -0.16
CA GLU A 109 -12.58 -5.69 -0.21
C GLU A 109 -13.86 -5.29 0.51
N HIS A 110 -13.74 -4.70 1.69
CA HIS A 110 -14.82 -4.01 2.36
C HIS A 110 -14.94 -2.54 1.92
N HIS A 111 -14.79 -2.26 0.62
CA HIS A 111 -15.08 -0.93 0.07
C HIS A 111 -16.52 -0.91 -0.46
N GLY A 112 -17.49 -0.99 0.46
CA GLY A 112 -18.89 -0.76 0.17
C GLY A 112 -19.19 0.73 0.15
N HIS A 113 -19.07 1.37 -1.02
CA HIS A 113 -19.91 2.50 -1.43
C HIS A 113 -20.03 2.53 -2.96
N ASP A 114 -21.10 1.87 -3.41
CA ASP A 114 -21.92 1.99 -4.63
C ASP A 114 -21.43 2.85 -5.80
N ASP A 115 -21.21 2.18 -6.94
CA ASP A 115 -21.48 2.72 -8.27
C ASP A 115 -22.12 1.63 -9.15
N ARG A 116 -23.46 1.55 -9.11
CA ARG A 116 -24.40 1.07 -10.15
C ARG A 116 -25.19 -0.21 -9.84
N GLY A 117 -26.30 -0.01 -9.14
CA GLY A 117 -27.66 -0.46 -9.55
C GLY A 117 -27.86 -1.93 -9.95
N PHE A 118 -28.34 -2.74 -9.01
CA PHE A 118 -29.05 -3.97 -9.31
C PHE A 118 -30.31 -4.08 -8.44
N TYR A 119 -31.47 -4.20 -9.09
CA TYR A 119 -32.78 -4.34 -8.49
C TYR A 119 -32.82 -5.49 -7.45
N LEU A 120 -33.26 -5.17 -6.23
CA LEU A 120 -33.58 -6.14 -5.20
C LEU A 120 -34.82 -6.96 -5.62
N PHE A 121 -34.62 -8.19 -6.08
CA PHE A 121 -35.70 -9.17 -6.22
C PHE A 121 -35.92 -9.85 -4.86
N PHE A 122 -36.70 -9.23 -3.98
CA PHE A 122 -37.27 -9.92 -2.82
C PHE A 122 -38.50 -10.72 -3.27
N PRO A 123 -38.56 -12.06 -3.10
CA PRO A 123 -39.80 -12.79 -3.29
C PRO A 123 -40.74 -12.46 -2.13
N SER A 124 -41.90 -11.86 -2.42
CA SER A 124 -42.97 -11.67 -1.45
C SER A 124 -43.62 -13.02 -1.10
N PRO A 125 -44.04 -13.24 0.17
CA PRO A 125 -44.74 -14.47 0.55
C PRO A 125 -46.18 -14.46 -0.01
N PRO A 126 -46.77 -15.64 -0.27
CA PRO A 126 -48.13 -15.72 -0.80
C PRO A 126 -49.14 -15.39 0.30
N PHE A 127 -49.90 -14.31 0.12
CA PHE A 127 -51.13 -14.09 0.88
C PHE A 127 -52.24 -14.96 0.28
N SER A 128 -52.78 -15.87 1.09
CA SER A 128 -54.03 -16.59 0.80
C SER A 128 -55.24 -15.67 1.06
N ILE A 129 -56.19 -15.72 0.13
CA ILE A 129 -57.64 -15.54 0.38
C ILE A 129 -58.30 -16.82 -0.10
#